data_AF-A0AB39MFB9-F1
#
_entry.id   AF-A0AB39MFB9-F1
#
_cell.length_a   1.000
_cell.length_b   1.000
_cell.length_c   1.000
_cell.angle_alpha   90.00
_cell.angle_beta   90.00
_cell.angle_gamma   90.00
#
_symmetry.space_group_name_H-M   'P 1'
#
loop_
_entity.id
_entity.type
_entity.pdbx_description
1 polymer ?
#
loop_
_entity_poly.entity_id
_entity_poly.type
_entity_poly.pdbx_seq_one_letter_code
_entity_poly.pdbx_strand_id
1 'polypeptide(L)' 'MQGITDAETENRHHLHSFMDSSGFSAYGNERWRYALKAEPYPDTYVDFPVT' A
#
# COMPACT_ATOMS: atom_id res chain seq x y z
N MET A 1 25.74 -7.60 1.05
CA MET A 1 24.41 -6.95 1.01
C MET A 1 23.42 -8.02 0.56
N GLN A 2 22.60 -8.54 1.46
CA GLN A 2 21.54 -9.48 1.07
C GLN A 2 20.54 -8.70 0.22
N GLY A 3 20.60 -8.94 -1.09
CA GLY A 3 19.56 -8.50 -2.00
C GLY A 3 18.27 -9.24 -1.66
N ILE A 4 17.16 -8.57 -1.96
CA ILE A 4 15.84 -9.17 -1.95
C ILE A 4 15.87 -10.49 -2.74
N THR A 5 15.40 -11.57 -2.14
CA THR A 5 15.27 -12.88 -2.82
C THR A 5 14.18 -12.85 -3.88
N ASP A 6 14.24 -13.76 -4.85
CA ASP A 6 13.23 -13.87 -5.90
C ASP A 6 11.82 -14.10 -5.32
N ALA A 7 11.71 -14.94 -4.29
CA ALA A 7 10.46 -15.20 -3.59
C ALA A 7 9.89 -13.93 -2.92
N GLU A 8 10.74 -13.10 -2.31
CA GLU A 8 10.28 -11.83 -1.74
C GLU A 8 9.93 -10.79 -2.81
N THR A 9 10.51 -10.87 -4.01
CA THR A 9 10.13 -10.04 -5.15
C THR A 9 8.75 -10.43 -5.67
N GLU A 10 8.53 -11.73 -5.84
CA GLU A 10 7.24 -12.30 -6.27
C GLU A 10 6.13 -11.98 -5.28
N ASN A 11 6.37 -12.20 -3.97
CA ASN A 11 5.41 -11.84 -2.92
C ASN A 11 5.03 -10.35 -2.95
N ARG A 12 5.99 -9.47 -3.22
CA ARG A 12 5.73 -8.03 -3.37
C ARG A 12 4.91 -7.70 -4.62
N HIS A 13 5.17 -8.37 -5.74
CA HIS A 13 4.37 -8.20 -6.95
C HIS A 13 2.93 -8.67 -6.77
N HIS A 14 2.73 -9.81 -6.09
CA HIS A 14 1.39 -10.31 -5.77
C HIS A 14 0.61 -9.33 -4.88
N LEU A 15 1.23 -8.83 -3.82
CA LEU A 15 0.60 -7.83 -2.95
C LEU A 15 0.24 -6.57 -3.75
N HIS A 16 1.17 -6.05 -4.55
CA HIS A 16 0.93 -4.84 -5.35
C HIS A 16 -0.23 -5.03 -6.34
N SER A 17 -0.26 -6.14 -7.07
CA SER A 17 -1.32 -6.44 -8.04
C SER A 17 -2.68 -6.57 -7.37
N PHE A 18 -2.74 -7.24 -6.21
CA PHE A 18 -3.97 -7.38 -5.44
C PHE A 18 -4.49 -6.03 -4.94
N MET A 19 -3.61 -5.22 -4.36
CA MET A 19 -3.97 -3.89 -3.85
C MET A 19 -4.42 -2.95 -4.98
N ASP A 20 -3.74 -2.97 -6.12
CA ASP A 20 -4.11 -2.17 -7.30
C ASP A 20 -5.50 -2.55 -7.83
N SER A 21 -5.79 -3.86 -7.94
CA SER A 21 -7.10 -4.37 -8.35
C SER A 21 -8.22 -4.02 -7.36
N SER A 22 -7.88 -3.86 -6.08
CA SER A 22 -8.81 -3.49 -5.01
C SER A 22 -9.03 -1.98 -4.92
N GLY A 23 -8.45 -1.19 -5.83
CA GLY A 23 -8.62 0.27 -5.88
C GLY A 23 -7.65 1.04 -4.99
N PHE A 24 -6.61 0.40 -4.46
CA PHE A 24 -5.54 1.08 -3.74
C PHE A 24 -4.40 1.50 -4.68
N SER A 25 -3.67 2.53 -4.30
CA SER A 25 -2.45 2.98 -4.95
C SER A 25 -1.28 2.82 -3.99
N ALA A 26 -0.21 2.16 -4.44
CA ALA A 26 1.03 2.07 -3.69
C ALA A 26 1.77 3.42 -3.70
N TYR A 27 2.45 3.73 -2.60
CA TYR A 27 3.35 4.87 -2.54
C TYR A 27 4.77 4.42 -2.92
N GLY A 28 5.35 5.03 -3.96
CA GLY A 28 6.63 4.58 -4.55
C GLY A 28 7.81 4.54 -3.58
N ASN A 29 7.78 5.35 -2.52
CA ASN A 29 8.85 5.46 -1.53
C ASN A 29 8.62 4.60 -0.27
N GLU A 30 7.40 4.10 -0.06
CA GLU A 30 7.00 3.36 1.13
C GLU A 30 6.19 2.14 0.72
N ARG A 31 6.86 0.99 0.60
CA ARG A 31 6.26 -0.24 0.04
C ARG A 31 5.10 -0.83 0.86
N TRP A 32 4.96 -0.41 2.11
CA TRP A 32 3.85 -0.76 3.00
C TRP A 32 2.69 0.24 2.94
N ARG A 33 2.88 1.40 2.32
CA ARG A 33 1.88 2.47 2.29
C ARG A 33 1.03 2.35 1.03
N TYR A 34 -0.27 2.14 1.27
CA TYR A 34 -1.30 2.11 0.25
C TYR A 34 -2.40 3.11 0.63
N ALA A 35 -2.85 3.89 -0.33
CA ALA A 35 -3.98 4.82 -0.17
C ALA A 35 -5.12 4.42 -1.12
N LEU A 36 -6.37 4.64 -0.72
CA LEU A 36 -7.52 4.36 -1.57
C LEU A 36 -7.58 5.42 -2.69
N LYS A 37 -7.67 5.00 -3.95
CA LYS A 37 -7.71 5.93 -5.10
C LYS A 37 -8.94 6.83 -5.09
N ALA A 38 -10.07 6.31 -4.60
CA ALA A 38 -11.33 7.02 -4.43
C ALA A 38 -11.63 7.23 -2.94
N GLU A 39 -10.66 7.73 -2.19
CA GLU A 39 -10.87 8.07 -0.79
C GLU A 39 -11.92 9.18 -0.66
N PRO A 40 -12.95 9.02 0.20
CA PRO A 40 -14.03 9.99 0.33
C PRO A 40 -13.61 11.31 0.98
N TYR A 41 -12.51 11.32 1.72
CA TYR A 41 -12.05 12.50 2.50
C TYR A 41 -10.51 12.68 2.44
N PRO A 42 -9.92 12.95 1.26
CA PRO A 42 -8.46 12.96 1.09
C PRO A 42 -7.73 14.03 1.91
N ASP A 43 -8.39 15.16 2.19
CA ASP A 43 -7.81 16.29 2.94
C ASP A 43 -8.33 16.38 4.38
N THR A 44 -9.01 15.33 4.86
CA THR A 44 -9.57 15.30 6.22
C THR A 44 -8.73 14.42 7.12
N TYR A 45 -8.06 15.06 8.08
CA TYR A 45 -7.42 14.37 9.18
C TYR A 45 -8.46 14.10 10.26
N VAL A 46 -8.76 12.83 10.48
CA VAL A 46 -9.66 12.39 11.53
C VAL A 46 -8.91 12.19 12.84
N ASP A 47 -9.35 12.89 13.88
CA ASP A 47 -8.80 12.84 15.22
C ASP A 47 -9.82 12.21 16.19
N PHE A 48 -10.06 10.91 15.99
CA PHE A 48 -10.84 10.11 16.94
C PHE A 48 -9.95 9.03 17.56
N PRO A 49 -10.16 8.67 18.84
CA PRO A 49 -9.38 7.66 19.50
C PRO A 49 -9.61 6.28 18.86
N VAL A 50 -8.53 5.55 18.62
CA VAL A 50 -8.59 4.12 18.26
C VAL A 50 -8.62 3.33 19.57
N THR A 51 -9.82 2.90 19.99
CA THR A 51 -10.03 2.04 21.17
C THR A 51 -9.88 0.56 20.84
#